data_AF-A0A165NX35-F1
#
_entry.id   AF-A0A165NX35-F1
#
_cell.length_a   1.000
_cell.length_b   1.000
_cell.length_c   1.000
_cell.angle_alpha   90.00
_cell.angle_beta   90.00
_cell.angle_gamma   90.00
#
_symmetry.space_group_name_H-M   'P 1'
#
loop_
_entity.id
_entity.type
_entity.pdbx_description
1 polymer ?
#
loop_
_entity_poly.entity_id
_entity_poly.type
_entity_poly.pdbx_seq_one_letter_code
_entity_poly.pdbx_strand_id
1 'polypeptide(L)' 'MEVRYHFMHKIREAVTNEIILHFMDFKGARIIKLTVEELNATTNKKLKEDARTQWETIQNAHTMKPRA' A
#
# COMPACT_ATOMS: atom_id res chain seq x y z
N MET A 1 12.26 -14.94 -8.31
CA MET A 1 11.67 -14.58 -7.00
C MET A 1 10.56 -13.59 -7.27
N GLU A 2 9.32 -13.93 -6.93
CA GLU A 2 8.16 -13.07 -7.12
C GLU A 2 8.10 -12.08 -5.95
N VAL A 3 8.23 -10.77 -6.22
CA VAL A 3 8.09 -9.73 -5.20
C VAL A 3 6.63 -9.69 -4.77
N ARG A 4 6.37 -9.83 -3.47
CA ARG A 4 5.03 -9.68 -2.89
C ARG A 4 5.09 -8.57 -1.86
N TYR A 5 4.28 -7.55 -2.05
CA TYR A 5 4.17 -6.47 -1.08
C TYR A 5 3.13 -6.87 -0.05
N HIS A 6 3.52 -6.89 1.21
CA HIS A 6 2.72 -7.52 2.26
C HIS A 6 2.10 -6.52 3.25
N PHE A 7 2.63 -5.29 3.31
CA PHE A 7 2.13 -4.27 4.21
C PHE A 7 2.10 -2.92 3.50
N MET A 8 0.98 -2.22 3.60
CA MET A 8 0.75 -0.90 3.04
C MET A 8 0.38 0.06 4.18
N HIS A 9 1.19 1.10 4.37
CA HIS A 9 0.89 2.18 5.30
C HIS A 9 0.71 3.50 4.55
N LYS A 10 -0.36 4.23 4.89
CA LYS A 10 -0.70 5.52 4.31
C LYS A 10 -0.28 6.63 5.28
N ILE A 11 0.65 7.48 4.83
CA ILE A 11 1.08 8.68 5.55
C ILE A 11 0.59 9.89 4.78
N ARG A 12 0.12 10.91 5.49
CA ARG A 12 -0.09 12.24 4.91
C ARG A 12 1.10 13.10 5.30
N GLU A 13 1.85 13.57 4.32
CA GLU A 13 3.00 14.42 4.58
C GLU A 13 2.51 15.82 5.00
N ALA A 14 2.98 16.31 6.15
CA ALA A 14 2.44 17.53 6.76
C ALA A 14 2.75 18.80 5.96
N VAL A 15 3.84 18.80 5.19
CA VAL A 15 4.34 19.97 4.47
C VAL A 15 3.69 20.12 3.10
N THR A 16 3.65 19.03 2.32
CA THR A 16 3.12 19.00 0.95
C THR A 16 1.64 18.60 0.90
N ASN A 17 1.10 18.10 2.02
CA ASN A 17 -0.23 17.52 2.12
C ASN A 17 -0.45 16.26 1.27
N GLU A 18 0.63 15.70 0.71
CA GLU A 18 0.59 14.56 -0.18
C GLU A 18 0.32 13.26 0.57
N ILE A 19 -0.34 12.33 -0.12
CA ILE A 19 -0.56 10.97 0.37
C ILE A 19 0.57 10.09 -0.13
N ILE A 20 1.35 9.60 0.83
CA ILE A 20 2.46 8.68 0.60
C ILE A 20 2.05 7.28 1.05
N LEU A 21 2.31 6.30 0.19
CA LEU A 21 2.12 4.88 0.43
C LEU A 21 3.49 4.22 0.63
N HIS A 22 3.62 3.49 1.74
CA HIS A 22 4.78 2.65 2.01
C HIS A 22 4.42 1.18 1.86
N PHE A 23 5.09 0.49 0.96
CA PHE A 23 4.98 -0.96 0.74
C PHE A 23 6.20 -1.68 1.29
N MET A 24 6.00 -2.69 2.12
CA MET A 24 7.08 -3.52 2.65
C MET A 24 7.06 -4.93 2.04
N ASP A 25 8.20 -5.37 1.50
CA ASP A 25 8.46 -6.77 1.13
C ASP A 25 9.23 -7.48 2.26
N PHE A 26 8.57 -8.42 2.94
CA PHE A 26 9.15 -9.19 4.05
C PHE A 26 10.28 -10.13 3.62
N LYS A 27 10.37 -10.51 2.34
CA LYS A 27 11.45 -11.37 1.84
C LYS A 27 12.70 -10.61 1.47
N GLY A 28 12.55 -9.33 1.10
CA GLY A 28 13.64 -8.50 0.59
C GLY A 28 14.07 -7.35 1.48
N ALA A 29 13.41 -7.13 2.63
CA ALA A 29 13.58 -5.94 3.48
C ALA A 29 13.42 -4.61 2.71
N ARG A 30 12.75 -4.65 1.55
CA ARG A 30 12.63 -3.49 0.65
C ARG A 30 11.38 -2.73 1.01
N ILE A 31 11.57 -1.45 1.33
CA ILE A 31 10.48 -0.49 1.52
C ILE A 31 10.37 0.29 0.21
N ILE A 32 9.23 0.20 -0.45
CA ILE A 32 8.90 1.09 -1.57
C ILE A 32 8.03 2.21 -1.02
N LYS A 33 8.53 3.44 -1.14
CA LYS A 33 7.81 4.66 -0.82
C LYS A 33 7.39 5.30 -2.15
N LEU A 34 6.09 5.53 -2.32
CA LEU A 34 5.56 6.23 -3.49
C LEU A 34 4.25 6.94 -3.19
N THR A 35 3.91 7.99 -3.94
CA THR A 35 2.62 8.68 -3.87
C THR A 35 1.52 7.90 -4.60
N VAL A 36 0.27 8.30 -4.41
CA VAL A 36 -0.86 7.73 -5.18
C VAL A 36 -0.70 7.99 -6.69
N GLU A 37 -0.17 9.15 -7.07
CA GLU A 37 0.07 9.51 -8.47
C GLU A 37 1.15 8.60 -9.07
N GLU A 38 2.25 8.39 -8.36
CA GLU A 38 3.32 7.48 -8.78
C GLU A 38 2.83 6.02 -8.89
N LEU A 39 1.94 5.59 -7.99
CA LEU A 39 1.31 4.26 -8.08
C LEU A 39 0.48 4.13 -9.35
N ASN A 40 -0.27 5.17 -9.71
CA ASN A 40 -1.10 5.16 -10.91
C ASN A 40 -0.25 5.23 -12.19
N ALA A 41 0.86 5.96 -12.15
CA ALA A 41 1.80 6.10 -13.25
C ALA A 41 2.71 4.87 -13.47
N THR A 42 2.88 3.99 -12.46
CA THR A 42 3.79 2.85 -12.61
C THR A 42 3.34 1.83 -13.67
N THR A 43 4.30 1.24 -14.37
CA THR A 43 4.07 0.11 -15.29
C THR A 43 4.09 -1.25 -14.58
N ASN A 44 4.42 -1.28 -13.28
CA ASN A 44 4.45 -2.50 -12.49
C ASN A 44 3.03 -2.97 -12.14
N LYS A 45 2.49 -3.90 -12.95
CA LYS A 45 1.16 -4.47 -12.76
C LYS A 45 0.99 -5.17 -11.41
N LYS A 46 2.03 -5.88 -10.94
CA LYS A 46 1.98 -6.62 -9.68
C LYS A 46 1.85 -5.70 -8.47
N LEU A 47 2.60 -4.60 -8.48
CA LEU A 47 2.50 -3.57 -7.43
C LEU A 47 1.09 -2.96 -7.38
N LYS A 48 0.47 -2.69 -8.54
CA LYS A 48 -0.90 -2.18 -8.61
C LYS A 48 -1.93 -3.17 -8.06
N GLU A 49 -1.82 -4.44 -8.41
CA GLU A 49 -2.71 -5.50 -7.91
C GLU A 49 -2.57 -5.70 -6.40
N ASP A 50 -1.33 -5.79 -5.90
CA ASP A 50 -1.05 -5.93 -4.47
C ASP A 50 -1.57 -4.70 -3.70
N ALA A 51 -1.37 -3.49 -4.22
CA ALA A 51 -1.89 -2.26 -3.63
C ALA A 51 -3.42 -2.24 -3.56
N ARG A 52 -4.11 -2.62 -4.64
CA ARG A 52 -5.57 -2.70 -4.66
C ARG A 52 -6.09 -3.70 -3.62
N THR A 53 -5.52 -4.90 -3.60
CA THR A 53 -5.93 -5.97 -2.68
C THR A 53 -5.75 -5.56 -1.22
N GLN A 54 -4.63 -4.91 -0.91
CA GLN A 54 -4.39 -4.40 0.45
C GLN A 54 -5.32 -3.24 0.80
N TRP A 55 -5.62 -2.34 -0.13
CA TRP A 55 -6.57 -1.26 0.09
C TRP A 55 -7.97 -1.78 0.41
N GLU A 56 -8.46 -2.75 -0.38
CA GLU A 56 -9.73 -3.42 -0.13
C GLU A 56 -9.75 -4.10 1.25
N THR A 57 -8.65 -4.76 1.62
CA THR A 57 -8.50 -5.38 2.94
C THR A 57 -8.60 -4.35 4.08
N ILE A 58 -7.94 -3.20 3.95
CA ILE A 58 -7.99 -2.12 4.94
C ILE A 58 -9.39 -1.52 5.05
N GLN A 59 -10.06 -1.28 3.92
CA GLN A 59 -11.44 -0.78 3.90
C GLN A 59 -12.40 -1.76 4.58
N ASN A 60 -12.25 -3.06 4.30
CA ASN A 60 -13.05 -4.10 4.91
C ASN A 60 -12.73 -4.32 6.40
N ALA A 61 -11.49 -4.10 6.83
CA ALA A 61 -11.12 -4.14 8.25
C ALA A 61 -11.83 -3.04 9.06
N HIS A 62 -12.09 -1.88 8.45
CA HIS A 62 -12.86 -0.80 9.09
C HIS A 62 -14.37 -1.10 9.19
N THR A 63 -14.88 -2.03 8.36
CA THR A 63 -16.30 -2.42 8.39
C THR A 63 -16.56 -3.68 9.23
N MET A 64 -15.51 -4.38 9.66
CA MET A 64 -15.61 -5.47 10.63
C MET A 64 -15.89 -4.88 12.02
N LYS A 65 -17.17 -4.87 12.42
CA LYS A 65 -17.53 -4.74 13.84
C LYS A 65 -16.72 -5.77 14.64
N PRO A 66 -16.10 -5.39 15.77
CA PRO A 66 -15.49 -6.37 16.66
C PRO A 66 -16.58 -7.39 17.02
N ARG A 67 -16.28 -8.66 16.79
CA ARG A 67 -17.17 -9.76 17.15
C ARG A 67 -17.36 -9.68 18.67
N ALA A 68 -18.58 -9.33 19.09
CA ALA A 68 -18.99 -9.33 20.49
C ALA A 68 -18.91 -10.74 21.08
#